data_AF-A0A6I1JH44-F1
#
_entry.id   AF-A0A6I1JH44-F1
#
_cell.length_a   1.000
_cell.length_b   1.000
_cell.length_c   1.000
_cell.angle_alpha   90.00
_cell.angle_beta   90.00
_cell.angle_gamma   90.00
#
_symmetry.space_group_name_H-M   'P 1'
#
loop_
_entity.id
_entity.type
_entity.pdbx_description
1 polymer ?
#
loop_
_entity_poly.entity_id
_entity_poly.type
_entity_poly.pdbx_seq_one_letter_code
_entity_poly.pdbx_strand_id
1 'polypeptide(L)'
;PAEYEALRQLFDNSSEAFVGDLMFRSFDGINSAVAQAAGETLTNFCSYNYIGMSGDPAVSKAAVDAINTYGTSVSASRVVSGERPIHGELERGLAEWVGAEDSIVFVGGFTSNVDTIGHLFGKDDLIVYDSLIHASAQEGAKLSGALTVPFPHNNMDALDNILRRRRKEARQVLIVVEGIYSMDGDIADLPRLLDIKKRHNALLMVDEAHSIGVLGRSGRGIGEYFGIPGDSVDLWMGTLSKSFASCGGYIAGARDLSQGTHPAVPHAGGGTRPRHRHRPSGLRGDAGDHGRRSARRSAVQGPPPRGYPRAAHRLSGSPGKQGPAALLHQQHPYGRPDPADGRCDGAPFGAALAVLSPVCARRWPAVVSRRPVPGRRDAVSA
;
A
#
# COMPACT_ATOMS: atom_id res chain seq x y z
N PRO A 1 30.98 -7.38 19.92
CA PRO A 1 31.40 -6.30 18.98
C PRO A 1 30.87 -4.96 19.49
N ALA A 2 31.58 -3.85 19.25
CA ALA A 2 31.15 -2.53 19.71
C ALA A 2 29.75 -2.15 19.19
N GLU A 3 29.36 -2.59 17.99
CA GLU A 3 28.02 -2.34 17.46
C GLU A 3 26.93 -3.10 18.25
N TYR A 4 27.23 -4.31 18.74
CA TYR A 4 26.30 -5.08 19.57
C TYR A 4 26.08 -4.40 20.93
N GLU A 5 27.14 -3.84 21.51
CA GLU A 5 27.06 -3.12 22.79
C GLU A 5 26.32 -1.78 22.65
N ALA A 6 26.51 -1.08 21.54
CA ALA A 6 25.74 0.12 21.20
C ALA A 6 24.24 -0.18 20.98
N LEU A 7 23.91 -1.29 20.30
CA LEU A 7 22.51 -1.75 20.17
C LEU A 7 21.90 -2.08 21.53
N ARG A 8 22.64 -2.76 22.39
CA ARG A 8 22.18 -3.09 23.75
C ARG A 8 21.92 -1.82 24.57
N GLN A 9 22.82 -0.84 24.53
CA GLN A 9 22.62 0.45 25.18
C GLN A 9 21.41 1.21 24.63
N LEU A 10 21.11 1.12 23.34
CA LEU A 10 19.89 1.69 22.75
C LEU A 10 18.63 1.03 23.32
N PHE A 11 18.59 -0.29 23.47
CA PHE A 11 17.48 -1.00 24.11
C PHE A 11 17.34 -0.65 25.59
N ASP A 12 18.46 -0.60 26.32
CA ASP A 12 18.47 -0.26 27.76
C ASP A 12 18.07 1.21 28.02
N ASN A 13 18.38 2.12 27.09
CA ASN A 13 18.04 3.55 27.18
C ASN A 13 16.63 3.87 26.67
N SER A 14 16.06 2.99 25.85
CA SER A 14 14.63 3.01 25.55
C SER A 14 13.92 2.50 26.80
N SER A 15 12.90 3.18 27.32
CA SER A 15 12.17 2.56 28.43
C SER A 15 11.60 1.23 27.93
N GLU A 16 11.98 0.14 28.58
CA GLU A 16 11.57 -1.22 28.23
C GLU A 16 10.04 -1.31 28.12
N ALA A 17 9.33 -0.52 28.93
CA ALA A 17 7.89 -0.31 28.87
C ALA A 17 7.39 0.43 27.60
N PHE A 18 8.11 1.44 27.09
CA PHE A 18 7.68 2.17 25.88
C PHE A 18 7.85 1.34 24.61
N VAL A 19 8.94 0.57 24.49
CA VAL A 19 9.15 -0.29 23.32
C VAL A 19 8.38 -1.60 23.44
N GLY A 20 8.39 -2.25 24.61
CA GLY A 20 7.72 -3.52 24.85
C GLY A 20 6.19 -3.41 24.80
N ASP A 21 5.59 -2.48 25.55
CA ASP A 21 4.12 -2.44 25.69
C ASP A 21 3.43 -1.70 24.53
N LEU A 22 4.10 -0.77 23.85
CA LEU A 22 3.49 0.02 22.78
C LEU A 22 3.75 -0.56 21.38
N MET A 23 4.98 -1.00 21.08
CA MET A 23 5.35 -1.44 19.73
C MET A 23 5.06 -2.92 19.47
N PHE A 24 5.02 -3.75 20.50
CA PHE A 24 4.85 -5.21 20.39
C PHE A 24 3.63 -5.74 21.15
N ARG A 25 2.61 -4.90 21.37
CA ARG A 25 1.35 -5.34 21.99
C ARG A 25 0.72 -6.47 21.18
N SER A 26 0.53 -7.62 21.82
CA SER A 26 -0.12 -8.77 21.20
C SER A 26 -1.64 -8.61 21.22
N PHE A 27 -2.27 -9.04 20.13
CA PHE A 27 -3.72 -9.09 19.97
C PHE A 27 -4.16 -10.52 19.69
N ASP A 28 -5.23 -10.95 20.35
CA ASP A 28 -5.79 -12.29 20.19
C ASP A 28 -6.92 -12.30 19.16
N GLY A 29 -7.06 -13.44 18.47
CA GLY A 29 -8.17 -13.70 17.56
C GLY A 29 -8.08 -12.97 16.22
N ILE A 30 -9.25 -12.77 15.60
CA ILE A 30 -9.37 -12.13 14.29
C ILE A 30 -9.25 -10.61 14.45
N ASN A 31 -8.44 -9.99 13.59
CA ASN A 31 -8.36 -8.53 13.51
C ASN A 31 -9.69 -7.93 13.04
N SER A 32 -10.48 -7.39 13.97
CA SER A 32 -11.82 -6.85 13.72
C SER A 32 -12.01 -5.50 14.41
N ALA A 33 -13.21 -4.91 14.32
CA ALA A 33 -13.56 -3.69 15.05
C ALA A 33 -13.45 -3.84 16.58
N VAL A 34 -13.53 -5.07 17.08
CA VAL A 34 -13.27 -5.44 18.48
C VAL A 34 -11.96 -6.20 18.53
N ALA A 35 -11.06 -5.80 19.42
CA ALA A 35 -9.78 -6.45 19.64
C ALA A 35 -9.71 -6.98 21.08
N GLN A 36 -8.99 -8.09 21.27
CA GLN A 36 -8.65 -8.62 22.58
C GLN A 36 -7.15 -8.45 22.78
N ALA A 37 -6.72 -7.82 23.87
CA ALA A 37 -5.30 -7.65 24.18
C ALA A 37 -5.09 -7.63 25.68
N ALA A 38 -4.15 -8.44 26.18
CA ALA A 38 -3.84 -8.56 27.61
C ALA A 38 -5.07 -8.85 28.50
N GLY A 39 -6.01 -9.67 28.01
CA GLY A 39 -7.25 -10.02 28.71
C GLY A 39 -8.34 -8.93 28.69
N GLU A 40 -8.10 -7.82 27.99
CA GLU A 40 -9.06 -6.72 27.84
C GLU A 40 -9.72 -6.70 26.47
N THR A 41 -11.02 -6.37 26.44
CA THR A 41 -11.76 -6.11 25.21
C THR A 41 -11.68 -4.63 24.85
N LEU A 42 -11.16 -4.33 23.66
CA LEU A 42 -10.89 -2.99 23.15
C LEU A 42 -11.66 -2.72 21.86
N THR A 43 -11.90 -1.43 21.57
CA THR A 43 -12.33 -0.99 20.23
C THR A 43 -11.10 -0.72 19.38
N ASN A 44 -11.03 -1.33 18.20
CA ASN A 44 -9.86 -1.29 17.34
C ASN A 44 -9.93 -0.16 16.31
N PHE A 45 -9.10 0.86 16.49
CA PHE A 45 -8.88 1.95 15.53
C PHE A 45 -7.47 1.95 14.92
N CYS A 46 -6.67 0.91 15.19
CA CYS A 46 -5.26 0.85 14.80
C CYS A 46 -4.96 -0.16 13.69
N SER A 47 -5.99 -0.80 13.12
CA SER A 47 -5.83 -1.78 12.05
C SER A 47 -6.17 -1.22 10.67
N TYR A 48 -5.54 -1.81 9.64
CA TYR A 48 -5.83 -1.53 8.24
C TYR A 48 -6.81 -2.54 7.62
N ASN A 49 -7.66 -3.18 8.43
CA ASN A 49 -8.72 -4.07 7.96
C ASN A 49 -9.95 -3.26 7.50
N TYR A 50 -9.75 -2.30 6.59
CA TYR A 50 -10.72 -1.24 6.26
C TYR A 50 -12.11 -1.74 5.90
N ILE A 51 -12.16 -2.84 5.15
CA ILE A 51 -13.42 -3.41 4.66
C ILE A 51 -13.85 -4.66 5.42
N GLY A 52 -13.10 -5.08 6.44
CA GLY A 52 -13.44 -6.22 7.28
C GLY A 52 -13.25 -7.57 6.59
N MET A 53 -12.29 -7.68 5.65
CA MET A 53 -11.99 -8.95 4.98
C MET A 53 -11.14 -9.88 5.83
N SER A 54 -10.37 -9.36 6.78
CA SER A 54 -9.66 -10.21 7.74
C SER A 54 -10.70 -10.92 8.61
N GLY A 55 -10.78 -12.24 8.46
CA GLY A 55 -11.79 -13.08 9.12
C GLY A 55 -13.12 -13.24 8.38
N ASP A 56 -13.25 -12.73 7.16
CA ASP A 56 -14.42 -13.06 6.33
C ASP A 56 -14.47 -14.57 6.06
N PRO A 57 -15.60 -15.27 6.31
CA PRO A 57 -15.68 -16.72 6.17
C PRO A 57 -15.36 -17.22 4.77
N ALA A 58 -15.66 -16.45 3.71
CA ALA A 58 -15.34 -16.85 2.34
C ALA A 58 -13.84 -16.73 2.06
N VAL A 59 -13.18 -15.69 2.60
CA VAL A 59 -11.72 -15.52 2.49
C VAL A 59 -11.00 -16.64 3.25
N SER A 60 -11.40 -16.91 4.50
CA SER A 60 -10.83 -17.98 5.31
C SER A 60 -11.01 -19.36 4.66
N LYS A 61 -12.22 -19.65 4.15
CA LYS A 61 -12.46 -20.91 3.44
C LYS A 61 -11.55 -21.04 2.21
N ALA A 62 -11.42 -19.97 1.44
CA ALA A 62 -10.61 -20.01 0.23
C ALA A 62 -9.11 -20.18 0.51
N ALA A 63 -8.63 -19.69 1.67
CA ALA A 63 -7.28 -19.99 2.13
C ALA A 63 -7.12 -21.48 2.50
N VAL A 64 -8.08 -22.05 3.25
CA VAL A 64 -8.09 -23.49 3.58
C VAL A 64 -8.13 -24.37 2.32
N ASP A 65 -8.97 -24.03 1.35
CA ASP A 65 -9.07 -24.77 0.08
C ASP A 65 -7.74 -24.74 -0.70
N ALA A 66 -7.06 -23.59 -0.72
CA ALA A 66 -5.75 -23.46 -1.36
C ALA A 66 -4.68 -24.28 -0.63
N ILE A 67 -4.68 -24.31 0.71
CA ILE A 67 -3.78 -25.18 1.50
C ILE A 67 -4.02 -26.66 1.17
N ASN A 68 -5.28 -27.09 1.13
CA ASN A 68 -5.63 -28.48 0.82
C ASN A 68 -5.21 -28.89 -0.60
N THR A 69 -5.13 -27.93 -1.53
CA THR A 69 -4.80 -28.18 -2.93
C THR A 69 -3.30 -28.07 -3.22
N TYR A 70 -2.64 -27.04 -2.69
CA TYR A 70 -1.28 -26.65 -3.05
C TYR A 70 -0.27 -26.81 -1.91
N GLY A 71 -0.73 -27.13 -0.70
CA GLY A 71 0.09 -27.12 0.51
C GLY A 71 0.36 -25.70 1.04
N THR A 72 1.27 -25.61 2.00
CA THR A 72 1.62 -24.34 2.68
C THR A 72 2.81 -23.61 2.04
N SER A 73 3.50 -24.23 1.07
CA SER A 73 4.67 -23.66 0.43
C SER A 73 4.86 -24.22 -0.98
N VAL A 74 5.29 -23.36 -1.90
CA VAL A 74 5.76 -23.76 -3.24
C VAL A 74 7.24 -24.16 -3.26
N SER A 75 7.98 -23.82 -2.20
CA SER A 75 9.39 -24.18 -1.94
C SER A 75 10.37 -23.90 -3.09
N ALA A 76 10.07 -22.91 -3.93
CA ALA A 76 10.89 -22.48 -5.06
C ALA A 76 10.50 -21.08 -5.53
N SER A 77 11.40 -20.42 -6.27
CA SER A 77 11.06 -19.18 -6.98
C SER A 77 10.07 -19.46 -8.12
N ARG A 78 9.25 -18.46 -8.46
CA ARG A 78 8.22 -18.58 -9.52
C ARG A 78 8.82 -19.00 -10.87
N VAL A 79 9.96 -18.43 -11.24
CA VAL A 79 10.62 -18.64 -12.54
C VAL A 79 11.21 -20.03 -12.71
N VAL A 80 11.49 -20.73 -11.60
CA VAL A 80 12.09 -22.07 -11.67
C VAL A 80 11.00 -23.14 -11.59
N SER A 81 10.34 -23.27 -10.44
CA SER A 81 9.35 -24.34 -10.21
C SER A 81 8.28 -23.97 -9.18
N GLY A 82 8.27 -22.72 -8.72
CA GLY A 82 7.35 -22.21 -7.72
C GLY A 82 6.02 -21.71 -8.29
N GLU A 83 5.88 -21.59 -9.61
CA GLU A 83 4.63 -21.08 -10.19
C GLU A 83 3.47 -22.05 -10.00
N ARG A 84 2.31 -21.52 -9.62
CA ARG A 84 1.06 -22.26 -9.42
C ARG A 84 -0.08 -21.53 -10.13
N PRO A 85 -1.12 -22.24 -10.63
CA PRO A 85 -2.24 -21.60 -11.33
C PRO A 85 -2.90 -20.45 -10.56
N ILE A 86 -2.94 -20.57 -9.24
CA ILE A 86 -3.52 -19.59 -8.33
C ILE A 86 -2.83 -18.21 -8.38
N HIS A 87 -1.53 -18.14 -8.70
CA HIS A 87 -0.82 -16.86 -8.85
C HIS A 87 -1.34 -16.11 -10.07
N GLY A 88 -1.36 -16.75 -11.24
CA GLY A 88 -1.88 -16.14 -12.46
C GLY A 88 -3.37 -15.79 -12.38
N GLU A 89 -4.16 -16.55 -11.61
CA GLU A 89 -5.56 -16.17 -11.31
C GLU A 89 -5.67 -14.90 -10.48
N LEU A 90 -4.82 -14.75 -9.46
CA LEU A 90 -4.76 -13.54 -8.66
C LEU A 90 -4.31 -12.35 -9.51
N GLU A 91 -3.26 -12.52 -10.32
CA GLU A 91 -2.72 -11.47 -11.19
C GLU A 91 -3.74 -10.96 -12.21
N ARG A 92 -4.48 -11.87 -12.86
CA ARG A 92 -5.59 -11.47 -13.75
C ARG A 92 -6.68 -10.73 -12.97
N GLY A 93 -7.06 -11.24 -11.80
CA GLY A 93 -8.08 -10.60 -10.97
C GLY A 93 -7.67 -9.19 -10.52
N LEU A 94 -6.40 -8.97 -10.17
CA LEU A 94 -5.87 -7.66 -9.80
C LEU A 94 -5.81 -6.71 -10.99
N ALA A 95 -5.35 -7.19 -12.16
CA ALA A 95 -5.33 -6.39 -13.39
C ALA A 95 -6.75 -5.95 -13.80
N GLU A 96 -7.71 -6.87 -13.79
CA GLU A 96 -9.13 -6.59 -14.06
C GLU A 96 -9.73 -5.61 -13.04
N TRP A 97 -9.36 -5.75 -11.76
CA TRP A 97 -9.88 -4.92 -10.69
C TRP A 97 -9.43 -3.46 -10.81
N VAL A 98 -8.14 -3.25 -11.07
CA VAL A 98 -7.54 -1.93 -11.27
C VAL A 98 -7.88 -1.36 -12.65
N GLY A 99 -8.21 -2.22 -13.62
CA GLY A 99 -8.43 -1.83 -15.02
C GLY A 99 -7.12 -1.64 -15.80
N ALA A 100 -6.08 -2.38 -15.43
CA ALA A 100 -4.79 -2.43 -16.11
C ALA A 100 -4.71 -3.62 -17.09
N GLU A 101 -3.67 -3.65 -17.94
CA GLU A 101 -3.50 -4.72 -18.94
C GLU A 101 -3.05 -6.05 -18.31
N ASP A 102 -2.13 -5.97 -17.35
CA ASP A 102 -1.58 -7.13 -16.65
C ASP A 102 -1.12 -6.73 -15.25
N SER A 103 -0.87 -7.72 -14.39
CA SER A 103 -0.26 -7.47 -13.09
C SER A 103 0.69 -8.57 -12.68
N ILE A 104 1.57 -8.25 -11.73
CA ILE A 104 2.50 -9.20 -11.14
C ILE A 104 2.51 -9.08 -9.62
N VAL A 105 2.49 -10.22 -8.94
CA VAL A 105 2.46 -10.30 -7.47
C VAL A 105 3.83 -10.53 -6.85
N PHE A 106 4.02 -9.94 -5.66
CA PHE A 106 5.21 -10.01 -4.82
C PHE A 106 4.85 -10.50 -3.41
N VAL A 107 5.85 -10.97 -2.69
CA VAL A 107 5.71 -11.51 -1.33
C VAL A 107 5.38 -10.45 -0.27
N GLY A 108 5.63 -9.17 -0.54
CA GLY A 108 5.29 -8.07 0.37
C GLY A 108 5.10 -6.73 -0.35
N GLY A 109 4.25 -5.86 0.20
CA GLY A 109 4.03 -4.52 -0.34
C GLY A 109 5.29 -3.64 -0.29
N PHE A 110 6.06 -3.73 0.80
CA PHE A 110 7.33 -3.01 0.92
C PHE A 110 8.29 -3.41 -0.21
N THR A 111 8.47 -4.71 -0.43
CA THR A 111 9.34 -5.24 -1.49
C THR A 111 8.82 -4.92 -2.89
N SER A 112 7.49 -4.84 -3.11
CA SER A 112 6.95 -4.40 -4.40
C SER A 112 7.47 -3.04 -4.82
N ASN A 113 7.48 -2.05 -3.91
CA ASN A 113 8.03 -0.73 -4.19
C ASN A 113 9.55 -0.79 -4.42
N VAL A 114 10.27 -1.44 -3.50
CA VAL A 114 11.74 -1.50 -3.53
C VAL A 114 12.24 -2.17 -4.81
N ASP A 115 11.74 -3.37 -5.10
CA ASP A 115 12.20 -4.18 -6.22
C ASP A 115 11.79 -3.53 -7.54
N THR A 116 10.56 -3.02 -7.66
CA THR A 116 10.09 -2.40 -8.90
C THR A 116 10.90 -1.18 -9.28
N ILE A 117 11.08 -0.26 -8.32
CA ILE A 117 11.82 0.98 -8.59
C ILE A 117 13.31 0.68 -8.78
N GLY A 118 13.89 -0.15 -7.90
CA GLY A 118 15.29 -0.54 -7.98
C GLY A 118 15.64 -1.33 -9.23
N HIS A 119 14.68 -2.08 -9.78
CA HIS A 119 14.89 -2.90 -10.98
C HIS A 119 14.57 -2.18 -12.29
N LEU A 120 13.64 -1.22 -12.33
CA LEU A 120 13.28 -0.55 -13.58
C LEU A 120 14.14 0.69 -13.89
N PHE A 121 14.69 1.34 -12.86
CA PHE A 121 15.38 2.62 -12.99
C PHE A 121 16.86 2.50 -12.59
N GLY A 122 17.68 3.41 -13.11
CA GLY A 122 19.13 3.39 -12.92
C GLY A 122 19.74 4.79 -12.80
N LYS A 123 21.07 4.85 -12.65
CA LYS A 123 21.88 6.08 -12.52
C LYS A 123 21.64 7.19 -13.56
N ASP A 124 21.12 6.83 -14.73
CA ASP A 124 20.86 7.76 -15.85
C ASP A 124 19.38 8.24 -15.87
N ASP A 125 18.58 7.86 -14.87
CA ASP A 125 17.16 8.22 -14.73
C ASP A 125 16.93 9.22 -13.57
N LEU A 126 15.72 9.77 -13.50
CA LEU A 126 15.27 10.69 -12.45
C LEU A 126 13.99 10.16 -11.80
N ILE A 127 13.98 10.11 -10.47
CA ILE A 127 12.79 9.76 -9.68
C ILE A 127 12.39 11.00 -8.88
N VAL A 128 11.15 11.44 -9.06
CA VAL A 128 10.55 12.56 -8.36
C VAL A 128 9.39 12.04 -7.52
N TYR A 129 9.39 12.27 -6.22
CA TYR A 129 8.38 11.69 -5.32
C TYR A 129 7.86 12.71 -4.31
N ASP A 130 6.63 12.51 -3.84
CA ASP A 130 6.03 13.37 -2.82
C ASP A 130 6.80 13.27 -1.51
N SER A 131 7.04 14.39 -0.81
CA SER A 131 7.82 14.40 0.43
C SER A 131 7.27 13.49 1.55
N LEU A 132 5.98 13.12 1.50
CA LEU A 132 5.35 12.21 2.46
C LEU A 132 5.21 10.77 1.95
N ILE A 133 5.85 10.42 0.82
CA ILE A 133 5.81 9.07 0.28
C ILE A 133 6.33 8.03 1.29
N HIS A 134 5.72 6.85 1.28
CA HIS A 134 6.09 5.72 2.10
C HIS A 134 7.56 5.32 1.90
N ALA A 135 8.23 4.97 3.01
CA ALA A 135 9.66 4.67 3.06
C ALA A 135 10.10 3.60 2.04
N SER A 136 9.24 2.63 1.70
CA SER A 136 9.58 1.62 0.69
C SER A 136 9.88 2.20 -0.70
N ALA A 137 9.17 3.26 -1.10
CA ALA A 137 9.44 3.92 -2.38
C ALA A 137 10.78 4.67 -2.34
N GLN A 138 11.12 5.27 -1.20
CA GLN A 138 12.40 5.92 -0.99
C GLN A 138 13.57 4.91 -1.03
N GLU A 139 13.41 3.75 -0.38
CA GLU A 139 14.41 2.68 -0.43
C GLU A 139 14.56 2.09 -1.84
N GLY A 140 13.47 1.93 -2.59
CA GLY A 140 13.53 1.55 -4.00
C GLY A 140 14.26 2.59 -4.86
N ALA A 141 13.98 3.87 -4.63
CA ALA A 141 14.65 4.95 -5.33
C ALA A 141 16.15 5.00 -5.02
N LYS A 142 16.53 4.76 -3.76
CA LYS A 142 17.94 4.62 -3.34
C LYS A 142 18.61 3.40 -3.98
N LEU A 143 17.93 2.25 -4.01
CA LEU A 143 18.44 1.03 -4.62
C LEU A 143 18.69 1.20 -6.13
N SER A 144 17.85 1.98 -6.81
CA SER A 144 18.00 2.25 -8.26
C SER A 144 19.28 3.02 -8.61
N GLY A 145 19.83 3.80 -7.67
CA GLY A 145 20.94 4.72 -7.94
C GLY A 145 20.59 5.90 -8.85
N ALA A 146 19.32 6.07 -9.23
CA ALA A 146 18.84 7.22 -10.00
C ALA A 146 19.00 8.54 -9.22
N LEU A 147 18.99 9.67 -9.94
CA LEU A 147 18.85 10.96 -9.26
C LEU A 147 17.47 11.03 -8.61
N THR A 148 17.42 11.28 -7.31
CA THR A 148 16.16 11.34 -6.55
C THR A 148 15.88 12.75 -6.06
N VAL A 149 14.66 13.25 -6.27
CA VAL A 149 14.27 14.60 -5.87
C VAL A 149 12.88 14.59 -5.23
N PRO A 150 12.75 14.84 -3.91
CA PRO A 150 11.44 15.03 -3.31
C PRO A 150 10.82 16.35 -3.78
N PHE A 151 9.50 16.39 -3.94
CA PHE A 151 8.74 17.63 -4.06
C PHE A 151 7.85 17.85 -2.83
N PRO A 152 7.56 19.11 -2.44
CA PRO A 152 6.69 19.39 -1.30
C PRO A 152 5.33 18.72 -1.45
N HIS A 153 4.83 18.15 -0.36
CA HIS A 153 3.59 17.39 -0.32
C HIS A 153 2.43 18.02 -1.09
N ASN A 154 1.85 17.24 -2.00
CA ASN A 154 0.72 17.59 -2.86
C ASN A 154 0.90 18.90 -3.67
N ASN A 155 2.14 19.38 -3.84
CA ASN A 155 2.44 20.62 -4.56
C ASN A 155 2.80 20.35 -6.03
N MET A 156 1.77 20.33 -6.86
CA MET A 156 1.87 20.02 -8.29
C MET A 156 2.69 21.06 -9.08
N ASP A 157 2.70 22.32 -8.65
CA ASP A 157 3.50 23.37 -9.31
C ASP A 157 5.00 23.20 -9.02
N ALA A 158 5.35 22.77 -7.81
CA ALA A 158 6.73 22.44 -7.45
C ALA A 158 7.22 21.22 -8.24
N LEU A 159 6.41 20.15 -8.32
CA LEU A 159 6.67 18.99 -9.17
C LEU A 159 6.91 19.41 -10.63
N ASP A 160 6.00 20.20 -11.20
CA ASP A 160 6.10 20.67 -12.58
C ASP A 160 7.38 21.49 -12.82
N ASN A 161 7.75 22.35 -11.87
CA ASN A 161 8.98 23.14 -11.95
C ASN A 161 10.26 22.31 -11.86
N ILE A 162 10.28 21.26 -11.03
CA ILE A 162 11.40 20.30 -10.96
C ILE A 162 11.57 19.63 -12.33
N LEU A 163 10.48 19.15 -12.91
CA LEU A 163 10.49 18.47 -14.21
C LEU A 163 10.91 19.39 -15.35
N ARG A 164 10.42 20.64 -15.41
CA ARG A 164 10.86 21.64 -16.41
C ARG A 164 12.38 21.82 -16.43
N ARG A 165 13.03 21.77 -15.27
CA ARG A 165 14.48 21.98 -15.12
C ARG A 165 15.27 20.72 -15.46
N ARG A 166 14.86 19.57 -14.92
CA ARG A 166 15.68 18.36 -14.90
C ARG A 166 15.30 17.30 -15.94
N ARG A 167 14.12 17.39 -16.58
CA ARG A 167 13.62 16.33 -17.47
C ARG A 167 14.59 15.97 -18.60
N LYS A 168 15.33 16.95 -19.13
CA LYS A 168 16.27 16.76 -20.25
C LYS A 168 17.58 16.04 -19.84
N GLU A 169 17.87 15.99 -18.54
CA GLU A 169 19.08 15.36 -18.00
C GLU A 169 18.89 13.84 -17.81
N ALA A 170 17.65 13.36 -17.82
CA ALA A 170 17.31 11.98 -17.49
C ALA A 170 16.83 11.19 -18.71
N ARG A 171 17.29 9.94 -18.81
CA ARG A 171 16.83 8.96 -19.80
C ARG A 171 15.34 8.67 -19.60
N GLN A 172 14.95 8.24 -18.40
CA GLN A 172 13.56 8.09 -17.95
C GLN A 172 13.27 8.97 -16.75
N VAL A 173 11.99 9.31 -16.56
CA VAL A 173 11.50 9.99 -15.36
C VAL A 173 10.38 9.19 -14.76
N LEU A 174 10.44 8.95 -13.46
CA LEU A 174 9.35 8.39 -12.66
C LEU A 174 8.82 9.43 -11.68
N ILE A 175 7.50 9.64 -11.67
CA ILE A 175 6.78 10.36 -10.63
C ILE A 175 6.16 9.31 -9.70
N VAL A 176 6.38 9.43 -8.38
CA VAL A 176 5.82 8.49 -7.39
C VAL A 176 4.97 9.23 -6.36
N VAL A 177 3.72 8.80 -6.19
CA VAL A 177 2.76 9.36 -5.21
C VAL A 177 1.96 8.24 -4.55
N GLU A 178 1.29 8.55 -3.45
CA GLU A 178 0.29 7.68 -2.81
C GLU A 178 -1.13 8.07 -3.25
N GLY A 179 -2.02 7.09 -3.37
CA GLY A 179 -3.44 7.34 -3.58
C GLY A 179 -4.10 7.96 -2.34
N ILE A 180 -3.84 7.38 -1.16
CA ILE A 180 -4.10 8.01 0.15
C ILE A 180 -2.78 8.05 0.90
N TYR A 181 -2.38 9.22 1.38
CA TYR A 181 -1.20 9.37 2.22
C TYR A 181 -1.47 8.83 3.62
N SER A 182 -0.74 7.78 4.01
CA SER A 182 -1.05 6.95 5.19
C SER A 182 -1.19 7.70 6.52
N MET A 183 -0.41 8.76 6.73
CA MET A 183 -0.35 9.50 7.99
C MET A 183 -1.33 10.68 8.06
N ASP A 184 -1.79 11.19 6.93
CA ASP A 184 -2.60 12.40 6.82
C ASP A 184 -4.04 12.11 6.33
N GLY A 185 -4.22 11.05 5.54
CA GLY A 185 -5.50 10.59 5.02
C GLY A 185 -6.03 11.40 3.83
N ASP A 186 -5.27 12.40 3.35
CA ASP A 186 -5.59 13.13 2.13
C ASP A 186 -5.14 12.35 0.88
N ILE A 187 -5.54 12.86 -0.30
CA ILE A 187 -5.37 12.17 -1.58
C ILE A 187 -4.59 13.04 -2.57
N ALA A 188 -3.83 12.41 -3.46
CA ALA A 188 -3.13 13.09 -4.53
C ALA A 188 -4.09 13.67 -5.59
N ASP A 189 -3.75 14.82 -6.19
CA ASP A 189 -4.44 15.37 -7.36
C ASP A 189 -4.08 14.58 -8.63
N LEU A 190 -4.70 13.41 -8.79
CA LEU A 190 -4.44 12.48 -9.89
C LEU A 190 -4.70 13.11 -11.28
N PRO A 191 -5.78 13.88 -11.53
CA PRO A 191 -5.97 14.57 -12.80
C PRO A 191 -4.80 15.50 -13.15
N ARG A 192 -4.30 16.28 -12.19
CA ARG A 192 -3.17 17.19 -12.42
C ARG A 192 -1.85 16.44 -12.63
N LEU A 193 -1.64 15.34 -11.91
CA LEU A 193 -0.49 14.46 -12.11
C LEU A 193 -0.44 13.88 -13.52
N LEU A 194 -1.59 13.44 -14.07
CA LEU A 194 -1.67 12.94 -15.44
C LEU A 194 -1.33 14.01 -16.49
N ASP A 195 -1.78 15.26 -16.29
CA ASP A 195 -1.40 16.39 -17.14
C ASP A 195 0.12 16.63 -17.10
N ILE A 196 0.70 16.69 -15.91
CA ILE A 196 2.14 16.88 -15.70
C ILE A 196 2.93 15.73 -16.35
N LYS A 197 2.56 14.48 -16.04
CA LYS A 197 3.15 13.26 -16.63
C LYS A 197 3.21 13.37 -18.15
N LYS A 198 2.08 13.71 -18.78
CA LYS A 198 1.97 13.84 -20.23
C LYS A 198 2.84 14.97 -20.78
N ARG A 199 2.82 16.16 -20.17
CA ARG A 199 3.61 17.32 -20.61
C ARG A 199 5.11 17.06 -20.56
N HIS A 200 5.57 16.29 -19.58
CA HIS A 200 6.99 15.99 -19.39
C HIS A 200 7.43 14.64 -19.95
N ASN A 201 6.53 13.86 -20.56
CA ASN A 201 6.83 12.48 -20.99
C ASN A 201 7.51 11.68 -19.86
N ALA A 202 6.87 11.66 -18.70
CA ALA A 202 7.28 10.92 -17.52
C ALA A 202 6.39 9.67 -17.35
N LEU A 203 6.89 8.71 -16.57
CA LEU A 203 6.08 7.62 -16.01
C LEU A 203 5.51 8.08 -14.67
N LEU A 204 4.37 7.52 -14.28
CA LEU A 204 3.68 7.74 -13.03
C LEU A 204 3.42 6.39 -12.37
N MET A 205 3.85 6.29 -11.12
CA MET A 205 3.54 5.21 -10.21
C MET A 205 2.67 5.74 -9.08
N VAL A 206 1.54 5.06 -8.84
CA VAL A 206 0.61 5.39 -7.76
C VAL A 206 0.54 4.20 -6.80
N ASP A 207 0.86 4.45 -5.53
CA ASP A 207 0.70 3.47 -4.46
C ASP A 207 -0.74 3.50 -3.91
N GLU A 208 -1.51 2.48 -4.28
CA GLU A 208 -2.92 2.29 -3.92
C GLU A 208 -3.10 1.54 -2.58
N ALA A 209 -2.05 1.37 -1.77
CA ALA A 209 -2.12 0.53 -0.56
C ALA A 209 -3.22 0.96 0.42
N HIS A 210 -3.47 2.26 0.58
CA HIS A 210 -4.50 2.80 1.47
C HIS A 210 -5.83 3.12 0.77
N SER A 211 -5.82 3.27 -0.55
CA SER A 211 -6.98 3.70 -1.34
C SER A 211 -7.75 2.54 -1.96
N ILE A 212 -7.11 1.43 -2.30
CA ILE A 212 -7.83 0.28 -2.84
C ILE A 212 -8.73 -0.37 -1.79
N GLY A 213 -9.96 -0.65 -2.19
CA GLY A 213 -11.05 -1.07 -1.29
C GLY A 213 -11.73 0.07 -0.52
N VAL A 214 -11.18 1.30 -0.56
CA VAL A 214 -11.68 2.45 0.22
C VAL A 214 -12.22 3.56 -0.67
N LEU A 215 -11.46 3.96 -1.69
CA LEU A 215 -11.82 5.03 -2.61
C LEU A 215 -12.56 4.52 -3.85
N GLY A 216 -13.40 5.39 -4.38
CA GLY A 216 -14.27 5.09 -5.51
C GLY A 216 -15.54 4.36 -5.09
N ARG A 217 -16.56 4.38 -5.96
CA ARG A 217 -17.88 3.82 -5.63
C ARG A 217 -17.81 2.31 -5.41
N SER A 218 -16.94 1.60 -6.13
CA SER A 218 -16.75 0.16 -5.99
C SER A 218 -15.46 -0.23 -5.24
N GLY A 219 -14.72 0.76 -4.73
CA GLY A 219 -13.48 0.51 -3.98
C GLY A 219 -12.29 0.19 -4.90
N ARG A 220 -12.27 0.66 -6.14
CA ARG A 220 -11.16 0.39 -7.07
C ARG A 220 -9.97 1.35 -6.92
N GLY A 221 -10.02 2.26 -5.96
CA GLY A 221 -8.91 3.14 -5.64
C GLY A 221 -9.08 4.56 -6.17
N ILE A 222 -7.99 5.32 -6.17
CA ILE A 222 -8.00 6.74 -6.53
C ILE A 222 -8.34 6.95 -8.02
N GLY A 223 -7.98 6.00 -8.89
CA GLY A 223 -8.36 6.03 -10.30
C GLY A 223 -9.88 6.09 -10.49
N GLU A 224 -10.62 5.19 -9.85
CA GLU A 224 -12.09 5.19 -9.91
C GLU A 224 -12.69 6.44 -9.26
N TYR A 225 -12.11 6.90 -8.15
CA TYR A 225 -12.58 8.11 -7.46
C TYR A 225 -12.64 9.33 -8.40
N PHE A 226 -11.64 9.49 -9.27
CA PHE A 226 -11.61 10.57 -10.26
C PHE A 226 -12.22 10.20 -11.62
N GLY A 227 -12.75 8.99 -11.79
CA GLY A 227 -13.26 8.50 -13.07
C GLY A 227 -12.17 8.34 -14.14
N ILE A 228 -10.94 8.07 -13.71
CA ILE A 228 -9.76 7.92 -14.57
C ILE A 228 -9.62 6.44 -14.96
N PRO A 229 -9.49 6.11 -16.27
CA PRO A 229 -9.21 4.76 -16.73
C PRO A 229 -7.90 4.19 -16.15
N GLY A 230 -7.90 2.91 -15.79
CA GLY A 230 -6.73 2.25 -15.20
C GLY A 230 -5.48 2.28 -16.09
N ASP A 231 -5.62 2.32 -17.41
CA ASP A 231 -4.50 2.42 -18.36
C ASP A 231 -3.88 3.84 -18.47
N SER A 232 -4.38 4.82 -17.71
CA SER A 232 -3.84 6.19 -17.69
C SER A 232 -2.57 6.33 -16.83
N VAL A 233 -2.40 5.46 -15.82
CA VAL A 233 -1.23 5.38 -14.94
C VAL A 233 -0.37 4.20 -15.37
N ASP A 234 0.96 4.35 -15.35
CA ASP A 234 1.85 3.32 -15.91
C ASP A 234 2.03 2.15 -14.94
N LEU A 235 2.12 2.46 -13.64
CA LEU A 235 2.35 1.48 -12.58
C LEU A 235 1.41 1.75 -11.39
N TRP A 236 0.44 0.88 -11.20
CA TRP A 236 -0.36 0.81 -9.99
C TRP A 236 0.29 -0.16 -9.02
N MET A 237 0.83 0.38 -7.94
CA MET A 237 1.32 -0.44 -6.85
C MET A 237 0.20 -0.64 -5.84
N GLY A 238 0.10 -1.82 -5.25
CA GLY A 238 -0.72 -1.98 -4.06
C GLY A 238 -0.21 -3.07 -3.14
N THR A 239 -0.76 -3.11 -1.93
CA THR A 239 -0.48 -4.17 -0.97
C THR A 239 -1.70 -5.05 -0.75
N LEU A 240 -1.43 -6.32 -0.47
CA LEU A 240 -2.45 -7.29 -0.12
C LEU A 240 -2.70 -7.37 1.40
N SER A 241 -1.89 -6.68 2.21
CA SER A 241 -1.93 -6.74 3.68
C SER A 241 -2.94 -5.83 4.37
N LYS A 242 -3.65 -5.01 3.61
CA LYS A 242 -4.65 -4.06 4.11
C LYS A 242 -6.04 -4.54 3.71
N SER A 243 -6.69 -3.88 2.74
CA SER A 243 -8.05 -4.21 2.28
C SER A 243 -8.22 -5.66 1.82
N PHE A 244 -7.19 -6.28 1.24
CA PHE A 244 -7.26 -7.66 0.71
C PHE A 244 -7.01 -8.76 1.76
N ALA A 245 -6.71 -8.40 3.01
CA ALA A 245 -6.60 -9.33 4.14
C ALA A 245 -5.68 -10.56 3.91
N SER A 246 -4.56 -10.37 3.23
CA SER A 246 -3.54 -11.39 3.00
C SER A 246 -2.13 -10.83 3.29
N CYS A 247 -1.09 -11.39 2.70
CA CYS A 247 0.25 -10.79 2.68
C CYS A 247 0.72 -10.72 1.23
N GLY A 248 1.48 -9.68 0.90
CA GLY A 248 1.96 -9.48 -0.47
C GLY A 248 1.83 -8.05 -0.96
N GLY A 249 2.25 -7.87 -2.21
CA GLY A 249 2.00 -6.67 -2.98
C GLY A 249 1.87 -7.02 -4.46
N TYR A 250 1.53 -6.03 -5.26
CA TYR A 250 1.44 -6.19 -6.70
C TYR A 250 1.84 -4.92 -7.42
N ILE A 251 2.20 -5.08 -8.68
CA ILE A 251 2.30 -4.00 -9.66
C ILE A 251 1.39 -4.34 -10.83
N ALA A 252 0.40 -3.50 -11.10
CA ALA A 252 -0.49 -3.60 -12.25
C ALA A 252 -0.19 -2.46 -13.23
N GLY A 253 -0.22 -2.72 -14.52
CA GLY A 253 0.13 -1.73 -15.53
C GLY A 253 0.07 -2.29 -16.95
N ALA A 254 0.76 -1.62 -17.89
CA ALA A 254 0.99 -2.17 -19.21
C ALA A 254 1.78 -3.48 -19.09
N ARG A 255 1.46 -4.49 -19.91
CA ARG A 255 2.05 -5.84 -19.80
C ARG A 255 3.57 -5.83 -19.81
N ASP A 256 4.17 -5.06 -20.71
CA ASP A 256 5.63 -4.98 -20.84
C ASP A 256 6.28 -4.35 -19.59
N LEU A 257 5.60 -3.41 -18.95
CA LEU A 257 6.10 -2.74 -17.75
C LEU A 257 5.90 -3.60 -16.50
N SER A 258 4.74 -4.23 -16.33
CA SER A 258 4.48 -5.10 -15.19
C SER A 258 5.36 -6.36 -15.24
N GLN A 259 5.43 -7.06 -16.37
CA GLN A 259 6.31 -8.23 -16.52
C GLN A 259 7.79 -7.85 -16.40
N GLY A 260 8.16 -6.65 -16.88
CA GLY A 260 9.52 -6.10 -16.74
C GLY A 260 9.96 -5.83 -15.30
N THR A 261 9.04 -5.83 -14.31
CA THR A 261 9.40 -5.72 -12.89
C THR A 261 9.86 -7.04 -12.27
N HIS A 262 9.66 -8.18 -12.94
CA HIS A 262 10.04 -9.47 -12.38
C HIS A 262 11.57 -9.53 -12.22
N PRO A 263 12.12 -9.87 -11.03
CA PRO A 263 13.57 -9.90 -10.78
C PRO A 263 14.41 -10.84 -11.68
N ALA A 264 13.75 -11.67 -12.50
CA ALA A 264 14.40 -12.60 -13.41
C ALA A 264 14.48 -12.05 -14.84
N VAL A 265 13.76 -10.97 -15.14
CA VAL A 265 13.98 -10.19 -16.35
C VAL A 265 15.30 -9.43 -16.16
N PRO A 266 16.23 -9.45 -17.13
CA PRO A 266 17.45 -8.67 -17.03
C PRO A 266 17.11 -7.18 -16.88
N HIS A 267 17.83 -6.51 -15.97
CA HIS A 267 17.70 -5.07 -15.75
C HIS A 267 17.76 -4.33 -17.10
N ALA A 268 16.80 -3.44 -17.36
CA ALA A 268 16.70 -2.66 -18.59
C ALA A 268 17.81 -1.59 -18.75
N GLY A 269 18.97 -1.79 -18.12
CA GLY A 269 20.15 -0.94 -18.13
C GLY A 269 20.98 -0.99 -19.42
N GLY A 270 20.45 -1.58 -20.49
CA GLY A 270 21.14 -1.74 -21.77
C GLY A 270 20.23 -1.55 -22.97
N GLY A 271 19.96 -0.29 -23.32
CA GLY A 271 19.73 0.08 -24.72
C GLY A 271 18.48 -0.46 -25.43
N THR A 272 17.30 -0.52 -24.81
CA THR A 272 16.05 -0.47 -25.58
C THR A 272 14.96 0.25 -24.79
N ARG A 273 14.36 1.29 -25.39
CA ARG A 273 13.19 1.96 -24.82
C ARG A 273 12.05 0.92 -24.73
N PRO A 274 11.39 0.71 -23.58
CA PRO A 274 10.04 0.18 -23.60
C PRO A 274 9.22 1.16 -24.42
N ARG A 275 8.88 0.80 -25.66
CA ARG A 275 8.07 1.68 -26.51
C ARG A 275 6.67 1.63 -25.93
N HIS A 276 6.32 2.62 -25.11
CA HIS A 276 4.93 2.93 -24.81
C HIS A 276 4.24 3.22 -26.15
N ARG A 277 3.58 2.22 -26.74
CA ARG A 277 2.66 2.46 -27.85
C ARG A 277 1.45 3.14 -27.23
N HIS A 278 1.44 4.47 -27.21
CA HIS A 278 0.19 5.21 -27.07
C HIS A 278 -0.76 4.67 -28.15
N ARG A 279 -1.74 3.87 -27.76
CA ARG A 279 -2.96 3.74 -28.56
C ARG A 279 -3.65 5.10 -28.47
N PRO A 280 -3.91 5.79 -29.60
CA PRO A 280 -4.85 6.88 -29.57
C PRO A 280 -6.18 6.30 -29.11
N SER A 281 -6.78 6.88 -28.08
CA SER A 281 -8.19 6.67 -27.76
C SER A 281 -9.00 7.16 -28.96
N GLY A 282 -9.29 6.23 -29.87
CA GLY A 282 -10.20 6.44 -30.98
C GLY A 282 -11.60 6.62 -30.42
N LEU A 283 -12.02 7.88 -30.26
CA LEU A 283 -13.41 8.25 -30.25
C LEU A 283 -14.04 7.68 -31.53
N ARG A 284 -14.81 6.60 -31.39
CA ARG A 284 -15.83 6.27 -32.40
C ARG A 284 -16.87 7.38 -32.31
N GLY A 285 -16.72 8.37 -33.18
CA GLY A 285 -17.82 9.20 -33.59
C GLY A 285 -18.80 8.32 -34.34
N ASP A 286 -20.06 8.36 -33.92
CA ASP A 286 -21.16 8.21 -34.86
C ASP A 286 -22.09 9.41 -34.68
N ALA A 287 -22.44 9.99 -35.82
CA ALA A 287 -23.10 11.27 -35.96
C ALA A 287 -24.60 11.16 -35.65
N GLY A 288 -25.16 12.25 -35.10
CA GLY A 288 -26.58 12.38 -34.82
C GLY A 288 -26.95 13.83 -34.53
N ASP A 289 -27.32 14.50 -35.61
CA ASP A 289 -27.77 15.88 -35.82
C ASP A 289 -28.69 16.52 -34.74
N HIS A 290 -28.41 17.79 -34.41
CA HIS A 290 -29.34 18.95 -34.44
C HIS A 290 -29.11 20.00 -33.35
N GLY A 291 -28.80 21.23 -33.80
CA GLY A 291 -29.67 22.37 -33.45
C GLY A 291 -29.34 23.26 -32.24
N ARG A 292 -28.77 24.43 -32.55
CA ARG A 292 -29.06 25.78 -31.98
C ARG A 292 -28.48 26.18 -30.60
N ARG A 293 -27.56 27.16 -30.70
CA ARG A 293 -27.47 28.45 -29.97
C ARG A 293 -28.07 28.53 -28.56
N SER A 294 -27.24 28.86 -27.57
CA SER A 294 -27.29 30.19 -26.92
C SER A 294 -26.10 30.40 -25.97
N ALA A 295 -25.54 31.60 -26.01
CA ALA A 295 -24.57 32.09 -25.05
C ALA A 295 -25.27 32.40 -23.71
N ARG A 296 -24.73 31.91 -22.60
CA ARG A 296 -24.87 32.56 -21.28
C ARG A 296 -23.58 32.41 -20.47
N ARG A 297 -22.99 33.56 -20.19
CA ARG A 297 -22.06 33.78 -19.07
C ARG A 297 -22.77 33.46 -17.77
N SER A 298 -22.08 32.84 -16.83
CA SER A 298 -22.28 33.07 -15.39
C SER A 298 -21.04 32.61 -14.64
N ALA A 299 -20.32 33.60 -14.12
CA ALA A 299 -19.32 33.42 -13.09
C ALA A 299 -20.01 33.02 -11.78
N VAL A 300 -19.47 32.02 -11.08
CA VAL A 300 -19.78 31.78 -9.68
C VAL A 300 -18.44 31.66 -8.95
N GLN A 301 -18.11 32.72 -8.23
CA GLN A 301 -17.03 32.75 -7.24
C GLN A 301 -17.48 31.90 -6.04
N GLY A 302 -16.70 30.87 -5.71
CA GLY A 302 -16.80 30.17 -4.43
C GLY A 302 -15.96 30.89 -3.36
N PRO A 303 -16.37 30.89 -2.09
CA PRO A 303 -15.62 31.54 -1.01
C PRO A 303 -14.38 30.71 -0.61
N PRO A 304 -13.33 31.34 -0.05
CA PRO A 304 -12.13 30.62 0.38
C PRO A 304 -12.40 29.79 1.66
N PRO A 305 -11.65 28.70 1.89
CA PRO A 305 -11.84 27.86 3.08
C PRO A 305 -11.34 28.58 4.35
N ARG A 306 -12.16 28.48 5.40
CA ARG A 306 -11.86 28.96 6.76
C ARG A 306 -10.78 28.08 7.40
N GLY A 307 -9.75 28.71 7.95
CA GLY A 307 -8.67 28.05 8.67
C GLY A 307 -9.12 27.46 10.01
N TYR A 308 -8.57 26.30 10.35
CA TYR A 308 -8.61 25.73 11.69
C TYR A 308 -7.38 26.21 12.50
N PRO A 309 -7.54 26.49 13.80
CA PRO A 309 -6.45 27.01 14.62
C PRO A 309 -5.42 25.94 14.98
N ARG A 310 -4.14 26.26 14.77
CA ARG A 310 -2.99 25.51 15.31
C ARG A 310 -2.94 25.66 16.83
N ALA A 311 -3.09 24.55 17.56
CA ALA A 311 -2.72 24.49 18.96
C ALA A 311 -1.20 24.20 19.06
N ALA A 312 -0.45 25.21 19.49
CA ALA A 312 0.94 25.09 19.87
C ALA A 312 1.02 24.68 21.35
N HIS A 313 1.62 23.54 21.67
CA HIS A 313 2.07 23.25 23.03
C HIS A 313 3.59 23.32 23.09
N ARG A 314 4.06 24.30 23.87
CA ARG A 314 5.45 24.49 24.27
C ARG A 314 5.85 23.40 25.27
N LEU A 315 7.03 22.84 25.05
CA LEU A 315 7.82 22.11 26.03
C LEU A 315 8.45 23.08 27.03
N SER A 316 8.39 22.77 28.32
CA SER A 316 9.31 23.33 29.33
C SER A 316 9.43 22.43 30.56
N GLY A 317 10.64 21.88 30.78
CA GLY A 317 11.34 21.85 32.07
C GLY A 317 10.99 20.79 33.13
N SER A 318 11.88 19.81 33.31
CA SER A 318 12.09 18.94 34.50
C SER A 318 12.74 19.73 35.69
N PRO A 319 13.26 19.12 36.80
CA PRO A 319 13.07 17.79 37.44
C PRO A 319 12.97 17.81 39.01
N GLY A 320 12.67 16.65 39.60
CA GLY A 320 13.05 16.25 40.98
C GLY A 320 11.92 15.59 41.76
N LYS A 321 12.12 14.67 42.73
CA LYS A 321 13.24 13.85 43.22
C LYS A 321 12.61 12.97 44.33
N GLN A 322 13.11 11.73 44.53
CA GLN A 322 12.94 10.84 45.73
C GLN A 322 11.55 10.18 45.88
N GLY A 323 11.37 8.91 46.26
CA GLY A 323 12.19 7.85 46.86
C GLY A 323 11.28 6.64 47.23
N PRO A 324 11.78 5.54 47.82
CA PRO A 324 11.49 4.17 47.35
C PRO A 324 10.69 3.26 48.31
N ALA A 325 10.10 2.19 47.76
CA ALA A 325 9.72 0.91 48.42
C ALA A 325 9.01 0.02 47.38
N ALA A 326 9.13 -1.30 47.27
CA ALA A 326 9.90 -2.31 47.98
C ALA A 326 10.02 -3.55 47.07
N LEU A 327 11.22 -4.14 47.03
CA LEU A 327 11.52 -5.57 47.12
C LEU A 327 10.37 -6.58 46.99
N LEU A 328 10.41 -7.39 45.94
CA LEU A 328 10.12 -8.83 46.03
C LEU A 328 10.87 -9.62 44.95
N HIS A 329 11.91 -10.31 45.44
CA HIS A 329 12.60 -11.43 44.82
C HIS A 329 11.65 -12.58 44.49
N GLN A 330 11.79 -13.21 43.32
CA GLN A 330 11.64 -14.66 43.09
C GLN A 330 12.08 -14.95 41.63
N GLN A 331 13.37 -15.25 41.40
CA GLN A 331 13.92 -16.59 41.18
C GLN A 331 13.24 -17.41 40.05
N HIS A 332 13.93 -17.44 38.90
CA HIS A 332 13.87 -18.54 37.93
C HIS A 332 14.32 -19.86 38.56
N PRO A 333 13.88 -21.01 38.02
CA PRO A 333 14.88 -21.82 37.32
C PRO A 333 14.35 -22.43 36.00
N TYR A 334 15.23 -22.41 34.99
CA TYR A 334 15.14 -23.25 33.79
C TYR A 334 15.35 -24.73 34.17
N GLY A 335 14.41 -25.60 33.82
CA GLY A 335 14.56 -27.06 33.88
C GLY A 335 14.77 -27.67 32.49
N ARG A 336 15.76 -28.56 32.35
CA ARG A 336 15.93 -29.47 31.19
C ARG A 336 14.85 -30.56 31.22
N PRO A 337 14.37 -31.09 30.08
CA PRO A 337 13.53 -32.29 30.07
C PRO A 337 14.34 -33.59 29.91
N ASP A 338 13.94 -34.62 30.67
CA ASP A 338 14.29 -36.04 30.51
C ASP A 338 13.06 -36.77 29.91
N PRO A 339 13.19 -37.78 29.02
CA PRO A 339 12.09 -38.25 28.20
C PRO A 339 11.50 -39.55 28.76
N ALA A 340 10.31 -39.48 29.35
CA ALA A 340 9.42 -40.63 29.46
C ALA A 340 7.99 -40.16 29.77
N ASP A 341 7.03 -40.89 29.21
CA ASP A 341 5.58 -40.83 29.40
C ASP A 341 4.80 -39.84 28.53
N GLY A 342 4.08 -40.46 27.59
CA GLY A 342 3.26 -39.82 26.58
C GLY A 342 1.84 -39.44 27.04
N ARG A 343 1.29 -38.47 26.29
CA ARG A 343 -0.01 -37.78 26.40
C ARG A 343 0.02 -36.72 27.52
N CYS A 344 -0.02 -35.41 27.26
CA CYS A 344 -0.97 -34.61 26.46
C CYS A 344 -0.35 -33.28 25.95
N ASP A 345 -0.99 -32.69 24.93
CA ASP A 345 -1.06 -31.27 24.53
C ASP A 345 0.22 -30.40 24.43
N GLY A 346 0.41 -29.77 23.27
CA GLY A 346 1.34 -28.65 23.11
C GLY A 346 1.87 -28.51 21.68
N ALA A 347 1.33 -27.56 20.94
CA ALA A 347 1.98 -27.03 19.74
C ALA A 347 3.35 -26.44 20.11
N PRO A 348 4.31 -26.47 19.16
CA PRO A 348 4.94 -25.20 18.82
C PRO A 348 5.11 -24.99 17.31
N PHE A 349 4.79 -23.77 16.90
CA PHE A 349 5.44 -22.96 15.87
C PHE A 349 6.12 -23.67 14.68
N GLY A 350 5.53 -23.51 13.50
CA GLY A 350 6.17 -23.74 12.20
C GLY A 350 5.39 -23.01 11.10
N ALA A 351 6.09 -22.15 10.36
CA ALA A 351 5.58 -21.13 9.46
C ALA A 351 4.57 -21.59 8.39
N ALA A 352 3.59 -20.73 8.08
CA ALA A 352 2.90 -20.69 6.79
C ALA A 352 2.53 -19.24 6.45
N LEU A 353 3.49 -18.53 5.84
CA LEU A 353 3.24 -17.28 5.12
C LEU A 353 2.79 -17.61 3.69
N ALA A 354 1.91 -16.77 3.15
CA ALA A 354 1.42 -16.71 1.77
C ALA A 354 0.42 -17.80 1.34
N VAL A 355 -0.84 -17.62 1.73
CA VAL A 355 -1.97 -18.11 0.93
C VAL A 355 -2.64 -16.91 0.27
N LEU A 356 -2.22 -16.67 -0.97
CA LEU A 356 -2.81 -15.72 -1.89
C LEU A 356 -4.05 -16.36 -2.52
N SER A 357 -5.24 -16.02 -2.05
CA SER A 357 -6.48 -16.57 -2.61
C SER A 357 -7.10 -15.63 -3.67
N PRO A 358 -7.35 -16.10 -4.91
CA PRO A 358 -8.04 -15.35 -5.96
C PRO A 358 -9.53 -15.16 -5.67
N VAL A 359 -10.05 -15.77 -4.60
CA VAL A 359 -11.44 -15.55 -4.15
C VAL A 359 -11.67 -14.10 -3.71
N CYS A 360 -10.64 -13.42 -3.19
CA CYS A 360 -10.72 -11.98 -2.89
C CYS A 360 -11.09 -11.20 -4.16
N ALA A 361 -10.40 -11.41 -5.28
CA ALA A 361 -10.67 -10.67 -6.52
C ALA A 361 -12.02 -11.04 -7.17
N ARG A 362 -12.40 -12.31 -7.21
CA ARG A 362 -13.60 -12.77 -7.94
C ARG A 362 -14.94 -12.51 -7.24
N ARG A 363 -14.98 -12.46 -5.90
CA ARG A 363 -16.23 -12.20 -5.13
C ARG A 363 -16.38 -10.74 -4.68
N TRP A 364 -15.39 -9.89 -4.95
CA TRP A 364 -15.36 -8.49 -4.53
C TRP A 364 -16.62 -7.66 -4.88
N PRO A 365 -17.20 -7.76 -6.10
CA PRO A 365 -18.40 -6.98 -6.43
C PRO A 365 -19.60 -7.29 -5.53
N ALA A 366 -19.67 -8.50 -4.97
CA ALA A 366 -20.75 -8.94 -4.10
C ALA A 366 -20.59 -8.48 -2.64
N VAL A 367 -19.37 -8.19 -2.18
CA VAL A 367 -19.11 -7.71 -0.81
C VAL A 367 -19.35 -6.20 -0.71
N VAL A 368 -18.89 -5.44 -1.72
CA VAL A 368 -19.07 -3.98 -1.78
C VAL A 368 -20.53 -3.58 -2.01
N SER A 369 -21.29 -4.38 -2.78
CA SER A 369 -22.71 -4.12 -3.04
C SER A 369 -23.67 -4.48 -1.89
N ARG A 370 -23.19 -5.19 -0.85
CA ARG A 370 -24.03 -5.69 0.26
C ARG A 370 -24.08 -4.82 1.50
N ARG A 371 -23.40 -3.67 1.55
CA ARG A 371 -23.48 -2.75 2.70
C ARG A 371 -24.42 -1.58 2.39
N PRO A 372 -25.66 -1.56 2.92
CA PRO A 372 -26.44 -0.33 2.95
C PRO A 372 -25.73 0.67 3.89
N VAL A 373 -25.49 1.88 3.38
CA VAL A 373 -25.24 3.05 4.24
C VAL A 373 -26.47 3.22 5.12
N PRO A 374 -26.37 3.20 6.46
CA PRO A 374 -27.52 3.50 7.31
C PRO A 374 -27.94 4.95 7.05
N GLY A 375 -29.07 5.11 6.37
CA GLY A 375 -29.69 6.41 6.14
C GLY A 375 -30.13 7.02 7.46
N ARG A 376 -29.52 8.15 7.84
CA ARG A 376 -30.19 9.13 8.68
C ARG A 376 -31.26 9.83 7.84
N ARG A 377 -32.50 9.41 8.03
CA ARG A 377 -33.68 10.27 7.85
C ARG A 377 -34.60 9.98 9.02
N ASP A 378 -34.43 10.76 10.08
CA ASP A 378 -35.54 11.05 10.97
C ASP A 378 -35.63 12.56 11.13
N ALA A 379 -36.85 13.02 10.90
CA ALA A 379 -37.30 14.38 10.95
C ALA A 379 -37.16 14.95 12.37
N VAL A 380 -36.76 16.22 12.46
CA VAL A 380 -37.25 17.09 13.53
C VAL A 380 -37.71 18.38 12.86
N SER A 381 -39.02 18.46 12.67
CA SER A 381 -39.76 19.72 12.56
C SER A 381 -40.15 20.15 13.98
N ALA A 382 -39.60 21.28 14.43
CA ALA A 382 -40.20 22.30 15.30
C ALA A 382 -39.15 23.38 15.55
#